data_AF-A7TDI0-F1
#
_entry.id   AF-A7TDI0-F1
#
_cell.length_a   1.000
_cell.length_b   1.000
_cell.length_c   1.000
_cell.angle_alpha   90.00
_cell.angle_beta   90.00
_cell.angle_gamma   90.00
#
_symmetry.space_group_name_H-M   'P 1'
#
loop_
_entity.id
_entity.type
_entity.pdbx_description
1 polymer ?
#
loop_
_entity_poly.entity_id
_entity_poly.type
_entity_poly.pdbx_seq_one_letter_code
_entity_poly.pdbx_strand_id
1 'polypeptide(L)'
;METFVGLFDSSPRNGVASSPLSVPLPECLPPEVEEGNIEYKLKLVNPSPSRLVHLVTQMKWRLQEGQGEAIYGIGVEDNGGLVGLPEKELKSSLATLNTMASKLGATTSILRQRNVEEMRKVVEVLVRQVPDDQQ
;
A
#
# COMPACT_ATOMS: atom_id res chain seq x y z
N MET A 1 4.57 18.95 -5.85
CA MET A 1 3.92 17.62 -5.86
C MET A 1 5.01 16.61 -5.64
N GLU A 2 5.23 16.26 -4.38
CA GLU A 2 6.24 15.29 -3.97
C GLU A 2 5.74 13.92 -4.42
N THR A 3 6.32 13.40 -5.50
CA THR A 3 6.05 12.06 -6.00
C THR A 3 6.43 11.07 -4.91
N PHE A 4 5.43 10.42 -4.30
CA PHE A 4 5.63 9.37 -3.29
C PHE A 4 6.47 8.18 -3.81
N VAL A 5 6.59 8.03 -5.12
CA VAL A 5 7.55 7.13 -5.78
C VAL A 5 9.01 7.43 -5.35
N GLY A 6 9.30 8.66 -4.91
CA GLY A 6 10.61 9.13 -4.42
C GLY A 6 10.86 8.97 -2.92
N LEU A 7 9.92 8.44 -2.13
CA LEU A 7 10.24 7.98 -0.77
C LEU A 7 10.92 6.59 -0.79
N PHE A 8 10.75 5.88 -1.91
CA PHE A 8 11.40 4.60 -2.19
C PHE A 8 12.51 4.70 -3.25
N ASP A 9 12.63 5.82 -3.98
CA ASP A 9 13.73 6.10 -4.92
C ASP A 9 14.65 7.18 -4.36
N SER A 10 15.88 6.76 -4.02
CA SER A 10 16.86 7.56 -3.28
C SER A 10 17.54 8.61 -4.17
N SER A 11 17.80 9.80 -3.63
CA SER A 11 19.00 10.58 -4.00
C SER A 11 19.39 11.59 -2.91
N PRO A 12 20.51 11.38 -2.19
CA PRO A 12 21.14 12.44 -1.43
C PRO A 12 21.92 13.34 -2.40
N ARG A 13 21.43 14.56 -2.65
CA ARG A 13 22.28 15.63 -3.17
C ARG A 13 23.06 16.26 -2.02
N ASN A 14 24.09 15.58 -1.52
CA ASN A 14 25.35 16.26 -1.20
C ASN A 14 26.43 15.23 -0.89
N GLY A 15 27.60 15.41 -1.50
CA GLY A 15 28.69 14.45 -1.41
C GLY A 15 29.27 14.37 0.00
N VAL A 16 29.33 13.15 0.53
CA VAL A 16 30.48 12.64 1.28
C VAL A 16 30.58 11.14 1.00
N ALA A 17 31.77 10.69 0.64
CA ALA A 17 32.07 9.32 0.28
C ALA A 17 32.13 8.43 1.53
N SER A 18 31.28 7.40 1.61
CA SER A 18 31.56 6.16 2.37
C SER A 18 30.44 5.12 2.19
N SER A 19 30.78 4.02 1.50
CA SER A 19 30.12 2.69 1.43
C SER A 19 28.64 2.57 0.99
N PRO A 20 28.31 1.72 -0.01
CA PRO A 20 26.93 1.37 -0.36
C PRO A 20 26.38 0.34 0.63
N LEU A 21 26.11 0.76 1.86
CA LEU A 21 25.40 -0.04 2.83
C LEU A 21 23.90 0.16 2.62
N SER A 22 23.22 -0.93 2.26
CA SER A 22 21.77 -1.14 2.32
C SER A 22 21.05 -0.07 3.13
N VAL A 23 20.45 0.93 2.49
CA VAL A 23 19.63 1.93 3.17
C VAL A 23 18.52 1.18 3.92
N PRO A 24 18.52 1.14 5.27
CA PRO A 24 17.42 0.55 5.99
C PRO A 24 16.24 1.49 5.75
N LEU A 25 15.15 0.92 5.23
CA LEU A 25 13.91 1.68 5.13
C LEU A 25 13.54 2.22 6.51
N PRO A 26 13.16 3.50 6.59
CA PRO A 26 12.86 4.15 7.85
C PRO A 26 11.87 3.30 8.65
N GLU A 27 12.06 3.24 9.97
CA GLU A 27 11.23 2.45 10.89
C GLU A 27 9.75 2.88 10.85
N CYS A 28 9.47 4.08 10.31
CA CYS A 28 8.15 4.65 10.14
C CYS A 28 8.05 5.26 8.74
N LEU A 29 6.91 5.04 8.08
CA LEU A 29 6.53 5.80 6.88
C LEU A 29 6.04 7.20 7.31
N PRO A 30 6.02 8.20 6.40
CA PRO A 30 5.31 9.44 6.67
C PRO A 30 3.84 9.14 6.94
N PRO A 31 3.14 9.99 7.71
CA PRO A 31 1.71 9.82 7.95
C PRO A 31 0.94 9.76 6.63
N GLU A 32 -0.14 8.99 6.61
CA GLU A 32 -1.04 8.97 5.46
C GLU A 32 -1.54 10.39 5.19
N VAL A 33 -1.46 10.81 3.93
CA VAL A 33 -2.14 11.99 3.46
C VAL A 33 -3.52 11.57 2.95
N GLU A 34 -4.55 12.32 3.33
CA GLU A 34 -5.92 12.02 2.90
C GLU A 34 -6.09 12.14 1.37
N GLU A 35 -5.25 12.98 0.75
CA GLU A 35 -5.17 13.24 -0.68
C GLU A 35 -4.07 12.42 -1.36
N GLY A 36 -4.34 11.93 -2.57
CA GLY A 36 -3.38 11.16 -3.37
C GLY A 36 -3.77 9.70 -3.55
N ASN A 37 -2.81 8.87 -3.94
CA ASN A 37 -3.05 7.50 -4.37
C ASN A 37 -2.55 6.43 -3.38
N ILE A 38 -2.24 6.79 -2.13
CA ILE A 38 -1.68 5.87 -1.13
C ILE A 38 -2.57 5.76 0.09
N GLU A 39 -3.02 4.55 0.41
CA GLU A 39 -3.84 4.24 1.58
C GLU A 39 -3.10 3.32 2.55
N TYR A 40 -3.11 3.66 3.85
CA TYR A 40 -2.62 2.76 4.90
C TYR A 40 -3.78 2.13 5.66
N LYS A 41 -3.67 0.82 5.89
CA LYS A 41 -4.63 0.06 6.68
C LYS A 41 -3.90 -0.94 7.55
N LEU A 42 -4.08 -0.81 8.87
CA LEU A 42 -3.54 -1.78 9.80
C LEU A 42 -4.10 -3.17 9.54
N LYS A 43 -5.41 -3.29 9.28
CA LYS A 43 -6.09 -4.54 8.92
C LYS A 43 -7.34 -4.30 8.09
N LEU A 44 -7.56 -5.18 7.11
CA LEU A 44 -8.72 -5.20 6.21
C LEU A 44 -9.45 -6.54 6.30
N VAL A 45 -9.57 -7.09 7.52
CA VAL A 45 -10.11 -8.44 7.72
C VAL A 45 -11.64 -8.42 7.76
N ASN A 46 -12.24 -9.10 6.79
CA ASN A 46 -13.66 -9.42 6.72
C ASN A 46 -14.62 -8.24 7.00
N PRO A 47 -14.52 -7.12 6.26
CA PRO A 47 -15.45 -6.01 6.42
C PRO A 47 -16.89 -6.45 6.11
N SER A 48 -17.85 -5.92 6.88
CA SER A 48 -19.28 -6.04 6.55
C SER A 48 -19.54 -5.56 5.11
N PRO A 49 -20.57 -6.08 4.40
CA PRO A 49 -20.84 -5.71 3.01
C PRO A 49 -20.97 -4.19 2.80
N SER A 50 -21.61 -3.47 3.72
CA SER A 50 -21.70 -2.00 3.66
C SER A 50 -20.34 -1.32 3.79
N ARG A 51 -19.43 -1.86 4.64
CA ARG A 51 -18.05 -1.38 4.77
C ARG A 51 -17.26 -1.67 3.50
N LEU A 52 -17.44 -2.85 2.90
CA LEU A 52 -16.79 -3.20 1.65
C LEU A 52 -17.16 -2.24 0.52
N VAL A 53 -18.44 -1.86 0.41
CA VAL A 53 -18.87 -0.87 -0.59
C VAL A 53 -18.17 0.47 -0.40
N HIS A 54 -18.09 0.97 0.84
CA HIS A 54 -17.36 2.21 1.12
C HIS A 54 -15.86 2.10 0.77
N LEU A 55 -15.23 0.98 1.13
CA LEU A 55 -13.82 0.72 0.81
C LEU A 55 -13.58 0.67 -0.70
N VAL A 56 -14.48 0.07 -1.47
CA VAL A 56 -14.43 0.04 -2.94
C VAL A 56 -14.53 1.45 -3.52
N THR A 57 -15.47 2.27 -3.03
CA THR A 57 -15.60 3.67 -3.47
C THR A 57 -14.35 4.47 -3.16
N GLN A 58 -13.76 4.28 -1.97
CA GLN A 58 -12.49 4.92 -1.59
C GLN A 58 -11.35 4.46 -2.51
N MET A 59 -11.24 3.17 -2.81
CA MET A 59 -10.24 2.64 -3.73
C MET A 59 -10.36 3.23 -5.13
N LYS A 60 -11.58 3.38 -5.63
CA LYS A 60 -11.84 4.04 -6.90
C LYS A 60 -11.29 5.47 -6.90
N TRP A 61 -11.54 6.23 -5.83
CA TRP A 61 -10.99 7.58 -5.69
C TRP A 61 -9.46 7.58 -5.74
N ARG A 62 -8.81 6.70 -4.96
CA ARG A 62 -7.35 6.58 -4.94
C ARG A 62 -6.76 6.21 -6.31
N LEU A 63 -7.44 5.33 -7.06
CA LEU A 63 -7.04 5.02 -8.44
C LEU A 63 -7.17 6.25 -9.35
N GLN A 64 -8.24 7.03 -9.25
CA GLN A 64 -8.41 8.23 -10.08
C GLN A 64 -7.34 9.29 -9.80
N GLU A 65 -7.02 9.52 -8.53
CA GLU A 65 -5.96 10.44 -8.12
C GLU A 65 -4.58 9.99 -8.62
N GLY A 66 -4.33 8.69 -8.65
CA GLY A 66 -3.10 8.08 -9.15
C GLY A 66 -3.13 7.65 -10.61
N GLN A 67 -4.01 8.22 -11.44
CA GLN A 67 -4.08 7.95 -12.89
C GLN A 67 -4.26 6.46 -13.26
N GLY A 68 -5.03 5.72 -12.44
CA GLY A 68 -5.26 4.29 -12.57
C GLY A 68 -4.38 3.44 -11.66
N GLU A 69 -3.57 4.03 -10.78
CA GLU A 69 -2.66 3.31 -9.88
C GLU A 69 -2.78 3.78 -8.44
N ALA A 70 -2.95 2.87 -7.50
CA ALA A 70 -3.04 3.15 -6.07
C ALA A 70 -2.16 2.20 -5.26
N ILE A 71 -1.57 2.68 -4.17
CA ILE A 71 -0.68 1.90 -3.30
C ILE A 71 -1.38 1.68 -1.96
N TYR A 72 -1.38 0.44 -1.49
CA TYR A 72 -2.00 0.03 -0.24
C TYR A 72 -0.95 -0.56 0.71
N GLY A 73 -0.74 0.09 1.84
CA GLY A 73 0.08 -0.42 2.94
C GLY A 73 -0.77 -1.23 3.92
N ILE A 74 -0.59 -2.56 3.94
CA ILE A 74 -1.31 -3.46 4.84
C ILE A 74 -0.41 -3.81 6.03
N GLY A 75 -0.92 -3.60 7.24
CA GLY A 75 -0.12 -3.71 8.47
C GLY A 75 0.60 -2.40 8.83
N VAL A 76 0.21 -1.29 8.20
CA VAL A 76 0.71 0.06 8.49
C VAL A 76 -0.41 0.84 9.18
N GLU A 77 -0.08 1.55 10.27
CA GLU A 77 -1.00 2.48 10.91
C GLU A 77 -1.11 3.80 10.13
N ASP A 78 -2.19 4.54 10.35
CA ASP A 78 -2.48 5.81 9.66
C ASP A 78 -1.36 6.87 9.91
N ASN A 79 -0.64 6.75 11.03
CA ASN A 79 0.53 7.56 11.36
C ASN A 79 1.84 7.12 10.63
N GLY A 80 1.77 6.09 9.79
CA GLY A 80 2.92 5.48 9.10
C GLY A 80 3.66 4.41 9.91
N GLY A 81 3.15 4.04 11.08
CA GLY A 81 3.76 3.04 11.96
C GLY A 81 3.71 1.62 11.38
N LEU A 82 4.87 0.95 11.29
CA LEU A 82 4.98 -0.41 10.76
C LEU A 82 4.70 -1.46 11.86
N VAL A 83 3.42 -1.69 12.18
CA VAL A 83 3.02 -2.67 13.21
C VAL A 83 3.07 -4.11 12.69
N GLY A 84 2.63 -4.32 11.44
CA GLY A 84 2.53 -5.62 10.80
C GLY A 84 1.36 -6.47 11.29
N LEU A 85 1.02 -7.45 10.46
CA LEU A 85 -0.04 -8.42 10.72
C LEU A 85 0.48 -9.86 10.71
N PRO A 86 -0.14 -10.74 11.52
CA PRO A 86 0.12 -12.17 11.38
C PRO A 86 -0.34 -12.66 10.02
N GLU A 87 0.30 -13.72 9.51
CA GLU A 87 0.08 -14.21 8.15
C GLU A 87 -1.39 -14.51 7.84
N LYS A 88 -2.15 -15.00 8.82
CA LYS A 88 -3.60 -15.26 8.67
C LYS A 88 -4.40 -13.98 8.40
N GLU A 89 -4.19 -12.94 9.21
CA GLU A 89 -4.88 -11.65 9.06
C GLU A 89 -4.44 -10.92 7.80
N LEU A 90 -3.15 -11.05 7.46
CA LEU A 90 -2.57 -10.53 6.23
C LEU A 90 -3.24 -11.15 5.00
N LYS A 91 -3.34 -12.48 4.95
CA LYS A 91 -4.01 -13.20 3.85
C LYS A 91 -5.48 -12.77 3.71
N SER A 92 -6.20 -12.65 4.82
CA SER A 92 -7.60 -12.16 4.80
C SER A 92 -7.71 -10.71 4.33
N SER A 93 -6.76 -9.85 4.72
CA SER A 93 -6.72 -8.45 4.26
C SER A 93 -6.43 -8.35 2.76
N LEU A 94 -5.47 -9.15 2.26
CA LEU A 94 -5.16 -9.23 0.84
C LEU A 94 -6.33 -9.77 0.01
N ALA A 95 -7.02 -10.80 0.49
CA ALA A 95 -8.21 -11.34 -0.17
C ALA A 95 -9.33 -10.29 -0.28
N THR A 96 -9.51 -9.49 0.77
CA THR A 96 -10.46 -8.36 0.77
C THR A 96 -10.05 -7.30 -0.24
N LEU A 97 -8.77 -6.90 -0.24
CA LEU A 97 -8.24 -5.91 -1.19
C LEU A 97 -8.39 -6.38 -2.64
N ASN A 98 -8.11 -7.66 -2.91
CA ASN A 98 -8.30 -8.27 -4.22
C ASN A 98 -9.77 -8.27 -4.65
N THR A 99 -10.69 -8.57 -3.72
CA THR A 99 -12.13 -8.49 -3.97
C THR A 99 -12.56 -7.07 -4.31
N MET A 100 -12.01 -6.07 -3.62
CA MET A 100 -12.28 -4.66 -3.88
C MET A 100 -11.77 -4.24 -5.27
N ALA A 101 -10.52 -4.59 -5.59
CA ALA A 101 -9.91 -4.30 -6.89
C ALA A 101 -10.69 -4.96 -8.03
N SER A 102 -11.05 -6.24 -7.88
CA SER A 102 -11.84 -6.98 -8.88
C SER A 102 -13.18 -6.32 -9.16
N LYS A 103 -13.84 -5.71 -8.16
CA LYS A 103 -15.09 -4.96 -8.34
C LYS A 103 -14.92 -3.69 -9.18
N LEU A 104 -13.71 -3.16 -9.26
CA LEU A 104 -13.36 -1.96 -10.02
C LEU A 104 -12.67 -2.27 -11.36
N GLY A 105 -12.52 -3.55 -11.72
CA GLY A 105 -11.71 -3.94 -12.88
C GLY A 105 -10.22 -3.64 -12.68
N ALA A 106 -9.74 -3.70 -11.43
CA ALA A 106 -8.35 -3.49 -11.07
C ALA A 106 -7.69 -4.79 -10.60
N THR A 107 -6.37 -4.84 -10.72
CA THR A 107 -5.52 -5.96 -10.25
C THR A 107 -4.66 -5.51 -9.08
N THR A 108 -4.39 -6.44 -8.17
CA THR A 108 -3.53 -6.21 -7.00
C THR A 108 -2.21 -6.95 -7.16
N SER A 109 -1.08 -6.27 -6.99
CA SER A 109 0.27 -6.83 -7.06
C SER A 109 1.05 -6.44 -5.82
N ILE A 110 1.69 -7.40 -5.15
CA ILE A 110 2.54 -7.11 -3.99
C ILE A 110 3.83 -6.48 -4.51
N LEU A 111 4.05 -5.20 -4.21
CA LEU A 111 5.30 -4.52 -4.52
C LEU A 111 6.38 -4.93 -3.52
N ARG A 112 5.99 -5.03 -2.24
CA ARG A 112 6.95 -5.31 -1.18
C ARG A 112 6.33 -6.00 0.01
N GLN A 113 7.16 -6.75 0.72
CA GLN A 113 6.82 -7.38 1.99
C GLN A 113 7.99 -7.23 2.95
N ARG A 114 7.71 -6.81 4.18
CA ARG A 114 8.71 -6.70 5.25
C ARG A 114 8.23 -7.45 6.49
N ASN A 115 9.15 -8.14 7.15
CA ASN A 115 8.89 -8.77 8.44
C ASN A 115 9.28 -7.76 9.52
N VAL A 116 8.35 -7.43 10.41
CA VAL A 116 8.57 -6.46 11.51
C VAL A 116 8.77 -7.16 12.84
N GLU A 117 8.06 -8.26 13.07
CA GLU A 117 8.27 -9.16 14.22
C GLU A 117 8.34 -10.61 13.76
N GLU A 118 8.72 -11.52 14.65
CA GLU A 118 8.94 -12.95 14.37
C GLU A 118 7.75 -13.63 13.64
N MET A 119 6.53 -13.13 13.86
CA MET A 119 5.30 -13.60 13.19
C MET A 119 4.48 -12.50 12.50
N ARG A 120 4.98 -11.27 12.39
CA ARG A 120 4.23 -10.16 11.78
C ARG A 120 4.89 -9.61 10.54
N LYS A 121 4.08 -9.39 9.51
CA LYS A 121 4.50 -8.91 8.20
C LYS A 121 3.68 -7.68 7.80
N VAL A 122 4.36 -6.70 7.23
CA VAL A 122 3.79 -5.57 6.51
C VAL A 122 3.93 -5.84 5.02
N VAL A 123 2.92 -5.51 4.24
CA VAL A 123 3.01 -5.59 2.77
C VAL A 123 2.55 -4.30 2.13
N GLU A 124 3.16 -4.01 0.99
CA GLU A 124 2.80 -2.90 0.12
C GLU A 124 2.25 -3.50 -1.16
N VAL A 125 1.02 -3.11 -1.50
CA VAL A 125 0.27 -3.67 -2.62
C VAL A 125 -0.05 -2.55 -3.59
N LEU A 126 0.41 -2.69 -4.82
CA LEU A 126 -0.03 -1.87 -5.95
C LEU A 126 -1.37 -2.39 -6.44
N VAL A 127 -2.33 -1.48 -6.54
CA VAL A 127 -3.61 -1.70 -7.18
C VAL A 127 -3.59 -0.92 -8.47
N ARG A 128 -3.71 -1.63 -9.58
CA ARG A 128 -3.67 -1.02 -10.92
C ARG A 128 -4.97 -1.32 -11.63
N GLN A 129 -5.65 -0.26 -12.07
CA GLN A 129 -6.80 -0.38 -12.94
C GLN A 129 -6.36 -1.05 -14.24
N VAL A 130 -7.01 -2.16 -14.58
CA VAL A 130 -6.77 -2.82 -15.87
C VAL A 130 -7.45 -1.93 -16.92
N PRO A 131 -6.73 -1.46 -17.95
CA PRO A 131 -7.39 -0.82 -19.06
C PRO A 131 -8.41 -1.82 -19.64
N ASP A 132 -9.58 -1.33 -20.03
CA ASP A 132 -10.62 -2.09 -20.70
C ASP A 132 -10.14 -2.45 -22.13
N ASP A 133 -9.04 -3.19 -22.22
CA ASP A 133 -8.45 -3.72 -23.46
C ASP A 133 -8.70 -5.23 -23.47
N GLN A 134 -9.99 -5.58 -23.45
CA GLN A 134 -10.45 -6.90 -23.85
C GLN A 134 -11.88 -6.78 -24.43
N GLN A 135 -11.91 -6.23 -25.65
CA GLN A 135 -12.51 -6.81 -26.86
C GLN A 135 -13.87 -7.52 -26.76
#